data_AF-A0A0N0VMF7-F1
#
_entry.id   AF-A0A0N0VMF7-F1
#
_cell.length_a   1.000
_cell.length_b   1.000
_cell.length_c   1.000
_cell.angle_alpha   90.00
_cell.angle_beta   90.00
_cell.angle_gamma   90.00
#
_symmetry.space_group_name_H-M   'P 1'
#
loop_
_entity.id
_entity.type
_entity.pdbx_description
1 polymer ?
#
loop_
_entity_poly.entity_id
_entity_poly.type
_entity_poly.pdbx_seq_one_letter_code
_entity_poly.pdbx_strand_id
1 'polypeptide(L)'
;MLTAYSVPVVWLAIILGGIAGCVATAFVANALKGVPVKAVAGNWAKHVWSIIFMIPVPFLIGLPAGWIIAFLWLVLAPTIASKAHFGPKDLPFMTLCTFHAGFAVVGLLVYALVAAAF
;
A
#
# COMPACT_ATOMS: atom_id res chain seq x y z
N MET A 1 19.13 -14.04 -5.79
CA MET A 1 19.65 -13.05 -6.74
C MET A 1 18.98 -11.72 -6.43
N LEU A 2 19.71 -10.77 -5.85
CA LEU A 2 19.31 -9.37 -5.83
C LEU A 2 19.52 -8.87 -7.25
N THR A 3 18.48 -8.83 -8.08
CA THR A 3 18.53 -8.05 -9.32
C THR A 3 18.85 -6.62 -8.91
N ALA A 4 19.99 -6.11 -9.39
CA ALA A 4 20.47 -4.78 -9.08
C ALA A 4 19.59 -3.77 -9.82
N TYR A 5 18.38 -3.52 -9.33
CA TYR A 5 17.56 -2.42 -9.81
C TYR A 5 18.32 -1.12 -9.57
N SER A 6 18.37 -0.26 -10.58
CA SER A 6 18.90 1.08 -10.37
C SER A 6 18.08 1.80 -9.29
N VAL A 7 18.73 2.55 -8.41
CA VAL A 7 18.07 3.31 -7.32
C VAL A 7 16.83 4.08 -7.83
N PRO A 8 16.85 4.73 -9.02
CA PRO A 8 15.68 5.40 -9.57
C PRO A 8 14.47 4.48 -9.83
N VAL A 9 14.67 3.26 -10.31
CA VAL A 9 13.60 2.29 -10.60
C VAL A 9 12.90 1.86 -9.31
N VAL A 10 13.66 1.62 -8.25
CA VAL A 10 13.10 1.25 -6.94
C VAL A 10 12.21 2.37 -6.40
N TRP A 11 12.65 3.62 -6.49
CA TRP A 11 11.85 4.77 -6.08
C TRP A 11 10.60 4.96 -6.93
N LEU A 12 10.70 4.77 -8.25
CA LEU A 12 9.54 4.83 -9.13
C LEU A 12 8.50 3.74 -8.77
N ALA A 13 8.95 2.51 -8.50
CA ALA A 13 8.10 1.41 -8.08
C ALA A 13 7.42 1.68 -6.72
N ILE A 14 8.14 2.27 -5.76
CA ILE A 14 7.59 2.70 -4.46
C ILE A 14 6.49 3.75 -4.65
N ILE A 15 6.76 4.79 -5.45
CA ILE A 15 5.82 5.90 -5.66
C ILE A 15 4.55 5.40 -6.36
N LEU A 16 4.71 4.71 -7.49
CA LEU A 16 3.59 4.19 -8.27
C LEU A 16 2.79 3.15 -7.49
N GLY A 17 3.48 2.23 -6.80
CA GLY A 17 2.83 1.24 -5.94
C GLY A 17 2.06 1.89 -4.80
N GLY A 18 2.60 2.94 -4.18
CA GLY A 18 1.94 3.68 -3.10
C GLY A 18 0.66 4.37 -3.57
N ILE A 19 0.72 5.10 -4.69
CA ILE A 19 -0.44 5.79 -5.26
C ILE A 19 -1.50 4.78 -5.72
N ALA A 20 -1.10 3.75 -6.47
CA ALA A 20 -2.01 2.72 -6.97
C ALA A 20 -2.68 1.94 -5.82
N GLY A 21 -1.90 1.58 -4.79
CA GLY A 21 -2.42 0.96 -3.58
C GLY A 21 -3.44 1.86 -2.87
N CYS A 22 -3.17 3.17 -2.76
CA CYS A 22 -4.09 4.13 -2.14
C CYS A 22 -5.43 4.20 -2.88
N VAL A 23 -5.37 4.25 -4.21
CA VAL A 23 -6.54 4.22 -5.09
C VAL A 23 -7.31 2.90 -4.92
N ALA A 24 -6.60 1.77 -4.85
CA ALA A 24 -7.23 0.46 -4.60
C ALA A 24 -7.97 0.42 -3.27
N THR A 25 -7.39 0.93 -2.18
CA THR A 25 -8.06 1.08 -0.87
C THR A 25 -9.36 1.87 -1.01
N ALA A 26 -9.35 2.95 -1.80
CA ALA A 26 -10.54 3.78 -2.01
C ALA A 26 -11.66 3.02 -2.73
N PHE A 27 -11.33 2.22 -3.75
CA PHE A 27 -12.29 1.37 -4.45
C PHE A 27 -12.82 0.23 -3.58
N VAL A 28 -11.96 -0.42 -2.80
CA VAL A 28 -12.39 -1.47 -1.86
C VAL A 28 -13.30 -0.90 -0.76
N ALA A 29 -12.96 0.28 -0.22
CA ALA A 29 -13.80 0.98 0.76
C ALA A 29 -15.15 1.41 0.17
N ASN A 30 -15.16 1.85 -1.10
CA ASN A 30 -16.38 2.18 -1.80
C ASN A 30 -17.27 0.94 -2.02
N ALA A 31 -16.69 -0.15 -2.51
CA ALA A 31 -17.42 -1.39 -2.80
C ALA A 31 -18.00 -2.03 -1.53
N LEU A 32 -17.26 -2.02 -0.41
CA LEU A 32 -17.67 -2.73 0.80
C LEU A 32 -18.47 -1.89 1.80
N LYS A 33 -18.26 -0.57 1.82
CA LYS A 33 -18.86 0.34 2.83
C LYS A 33 -19.46 1.61 2.23
N GLY A 34 -19.51 1.76 0.91
CA GLY A 34 -20.08 2.94 0.26
C GLY A 34 -19.28 4.22 0.49
N VAL A 35 -18.04 4.13 0.99
CA VAL A 35 -17.20 5.32 1.23
C VAL A 35 -16.88 5.98 -0.11
N PRO A 36 -17.16 7.29 -0.30
CA PRO A 36 -16.84 7.95 -1.57
C PRO A 36 -15.35 7.88 -1.88
N VAL A 37 -14.99 7.44 -3.09
CA VAL A 37 -13.58 7.28 -3.53
C VAL A 37 -12.77 8.56 -3.29
N LYS A 38 -13.36 9.73 -3.57
CA LYS A 38 -12.73 11.05 -3.35
C LYS A 38 -12.36 11.33 -1.88
N ALA A 39 -13.07 10.74 -0.91
CA ALA A 39 -12.75 10.93 0.51
C ALA A 39 -11.46 10.21 0.93
N VAL A 40 -11.04 9.20 0.16
CA VAL A 40 -9.80 8.44 0.38
C VAL A 40 -8.73 8.88 -0.61
N ALA A 41 -8.97 8.72 -1.91
CA ALA A 41 -7.99 9.00 -2.96
C ALA A 41 -7.93 10.49 -3.39
N GLY A 42 -8.84 11.35 -2.94
CA GLY A 42 -8.81 12.78 -3.25
C GLY A 42 -7.92 13.61 -2.32
N ASN A 43 -7.35 13.00 -1.27
CA ASN A 43 -6.49 13.69 -0.31
C ASN A 43 -5.02 13.35 -0.57
N TRP A 44 -4.25 14.34 -1.02
CA TRP A 44 -2.82 14.20 -1.28
C TRP A 44 -2.00 13.70 -0.08
N ALA A 45 -2.37 14.09 1.15
CA ALA A 45 -1.68 13.62 2.34
C ALA A 45 -1.79 12.10 2.50
N LYS A 46 -2.92 11.49 2.11
CA LYS A 46 -3.11 10.03 2.19
C LYS A 46 -2.23 9.30 1.19
N HIS A 47 -2.01 9.85 0.00
CA HIS A 47 -1.07 9.32 -0.98
C HIS A 47 0.37 9.36 -0.47
N VAL A 48 0.77 10.46 0.19
CA VAL A 48 2.11 10.56 0.78
C VAL A 48 2.34 9.47 1.82
N TRP A 49 1.38 9.26 2.73
CA TRP A 49 1.46 8.15 3.69
C TRP A 49 1.54 6.79 3.01
N SER A 50 0.75 6.56 1.97
CA SER A 50 0.80 5.35 1.16
C SER A 50 2.17 5.10 0.52
N ILE A 51 2.84 6.14 0.02
CA ILE A 51 4.20 6.06 -0.51
C ILE A 51 5.19 5.71 0.62
N ILE A 52 5.05 6.32 1.80
CA ILE A 52 5.90 6.02 2.95
C ILE A 52 5.79 4.54 3.35
N PHE A 53 4.57 3.96 3.36
CA PHE A 53 4.39 2.55 3.68
C PHE A 53 5.03 1.60 2.66
N MET A 54 5.25 2.04 1.43
CA MET A 54 5.95 1.28 0.40
C MET A 54 7.48 1.30 0.56
N ILE A 55 8.07 2.25 1.31
CA ILE A 55 9.53 2.36 1.45
C ILE A 55 10.19 1.09 2.03
N PRO A 56 9.61 0.38 3.02
CA PRO A 56 10.20 -0.86 3.53
C PRO A 56 10.09 -2.05 2.57
N VAL A 57 9.20 -2.00 1.58
CA VAL A 57 8.86 -3.15 0.70
C VAL A 57 10.07 -3.76 -0.02
N PRO A 58 11.00 -2.99 -0.62
CA PRO A 58 12.20 -3.56 -1.25
C PRO A 58 13.03 -4.42 -0.31
N PHE A 59 13.15 -4.01 0.96
CA PHE A 59 13.91 -4.74 1.97
C PHE A 59 13.15 -5.98 2.45
N LEU A 60 11.83 -5.84 2.67
CA LEU A 60 10.98 -6.94 3.14
C LEU A 60 10.91 -8.09 2.13
N ILE A 61 10.82 -7.78 0.83
CA ILE A 61 10.76 -8.80 -0.23
C ILE A 61 12.07 -9.61 -0.33
N GLY A 62 13.21 -9.03 0.09
CA GLY A 62 14.50 -9.72 0.12
C GLY A 62 14.63 -10.81 1.20
N LEU A 63 13.69 -10.89 2.15
CA LEU A 63 13.67 -11.89 3.23
C LEU A 63 13.07 -13.23 2.76
N PRO A 64 13.33 -14.35 3.47
CA PRO A 64 12.57 -15.58 3.29
C PRO A 64 11.07 -15.32 3.49
N ALA A 65 10.24 -15.79 2.55
CA ALA A 65 8.81 -15.45 2.48
C ALA A 65 8.52 -13.92 2.41
N GLY A 66 9.46 -13.14 1.87
CA GLY A 66 9.43 -11.68 1.89
C GLY A 66 8.18 -11.03 1.28
N TRP A 67 7.59 -11.64 0.26
CA TRP A 67 6.31 -11.18 -0.33
C TRP A 67 5.14 -11.26 0.66
N ILE A 68 5.07 -12.32 1.47
CA ILE A 68 4.04 -12.49 2.50
C ILE A 68 4.27 -11.47 3.61
N ILE A 69 5.53 -11.26 4.01
CA ILE A 69 5.91 -10.26 5.02
C ILE A 69 5.56 -8.85 4.54
N ALA A 70 5.89 -8.50 3.29
CA ALA A 70 5.56 -7.22 2.69
C ALA A 70 4.04 -7.02 2.58
N PHE A 71 3.29 -8.07 2.25
CA PHE A 71 1.83 -8.03 2.27
C PHE A 71 1.30 -7.71 3.68
N LEU A 72 1.73 -8.47 4.70
CA LEU A 72 1.32 -8.24 6.07
C LEU A 72 1.68 -6.84 6.57
N TRP A 73 2.87 -6.34 6.23
CA TRP A 73 3.28 -4.96 6.51
C TRP A 73 2.31 -3.95 5.91
N LEU A 74 2.03 -4.08 4.61
CA LEU A 74 1.13 -3.18 3.88
C LEU A 74 -0.34 -3.30 4.25
N VAL A 75 -0.74 -4.35 4.97
CA VAL A 75 -2.06 -4.44 5.62
C VAL A 75 -2.03 -3.78 6.99
N LEU A 76 -1.08 -4.17 7.84
CA LEU A 76 -1.08 -3.84 9.26
C LEU A 76 -0.62 -2.40 9.52
N ALA A 77 0.48 -1.96 8.92
CA ALA A 77 1.04 -0.63 9.15
C ALA A 77 0.04 0.51 8.80
N PRO A 78 -0.56 0.54 7.59
CA PRO A 78 -1.57 1.57 7.28
C PRO A 78 -2.87 1.39 8.06
N THR A 79 -3.22 0.17 8.49
CA THR A 79 -4.38 -0.05 9.38
C THR A 79 -4.14 0.59 10.75
N ILE A 80 -2.98 0.34 11.35
CA ILE A 80 -2.57 0.93 12.63
C ILE A 80 -2.51 2.44 12.50
N ALA A 81 -1.86 2.96 11.45
CA ALA A 81 -1.75 4.40 11.23
C ALA A 81 -3.11 5.08 10.99
N SER A 82 -4.03 4.40 10.30
CA SER A 82 -5.44 4.84 10.18
C SER A 82 -6.10 4.94 11.56
N LYS A 83 -5.94 3.92 12.40
CA LYS A 83 -6.49 3.91 13.77
C LYS A 83 -5.84 4.92 14.70
N ALA A 84 -4.55 5.17 14.57
CA ALA A 84 -3.82 6.12 15.40
C ALA A 84 -4.01 7.58 14.95
N HIS A 85 -3.88 7.86 13.64
CA HIS A 85 -3.64 9.22 13.16
C HIS A 85 -4.73 9.79 12.23
N PHE A 86 -5.17 9.07 11.18
CA PHE A 86 -5.89 9.75 10.07
C PHE A 86 -7.06 8.99 9.42
N GLY A 87 -7.37 7.78 9.88
CA GLY A 87 -8.49 6.98 9.40
C GLY A 87 -9.76 7.12 10.26
N PRO A 88 -10.90 6.62 9.74
CA PRO A 88 -12.17 6.59 10.48
C PRO A 88 -12.05 5.72 11.73
N LYS A 89 -12.18 6.34 12.91
CA LYS A 89 -11.94 5.71 14.22
C LYS A 89 -13.03 4.71 14.59
N ASP A 90 -14.22 4.93 14.07
CA ASP A 90 -15.43 4.15 14.19
C ASP A 90 -15.40 2.82 13.41
N LEU A 91 -14.62 2.72 12.32
CA LEU A 91 -14.57 1.47 11.55
C LEU A 91 -13.85 0.35 12.31
N PRO A 92 -14.38 -0.89 12.35
CA PRO A 92 -13.69 -2.01 12.99
C PRO A 92 -12.30 -2.27 12.38
N PHE A 93 -11.34 -2.70 13.20
CA PHE A 93 -9.97 -2.98 12.75
C PHE A 93 -9.94 -3.95 11.56
N MET A 94 -10.75 -5.01 11.60
CA MET A 94 -10.87 -5.99 10.51
C MET A 94 -11.38 -5.39 9.20
N THR A 95 -12.24 -4.37 9.26
CA THR A 95 -12.70 -3.66 8.06
C THR A 95 -11.56 -2.87 7.43
N LEU A 96 -10.75 -2.19 8.25
CA LEU A 96 -9.57 -1.47 7.77
C LEU A 96 -8.52 -2.43 7.20
N CYS A 97 -8.29 -3.58 7.84
CA CYS A 97 -7.43 -4.62 7.29
C CYS A 97 -7.89 -5.07 5.90
N THR A 98 -9.20 -5.21 5.68
CA THR A 98 -9.74 -5.60 4.37
C THR A 98 -9.47 -4.53 3.31
N PHE A 99 -9.60 -3.25 3.66
CA PHE A 99 -9.29 -2.16 2.73
C PHE A 99 -7.80 -2.14 2.37
N HIS A 100 -6.93 -2.28 3.37
CA HIS A 100 -5.49 -2.30 3.17
C HIS A 100 -4.98 -3.64 2.60
N ALA A 101 -5.76 -4.71 2.60
CA ALA A 101 -5.47 -5.88 1.78
C ALA A 101 -5.56 -5.53 0.29
N GLY A 102 -6.54 -4.73 -0.12
CA GLY A 102 -6.60 -4.15 -1.45
C GLY A 102 -5.38 -3.28 -1.78
N PHE A 103 -4.95 -2.45 -0.81
CA PHE A 103 -3.69 -1.71 -0.91
C PHE A 103 -2.50 -2.64 -1.19
N ALA A 104 -2.33 -3.65 -0.33
CA ALA A 104 -1.19 -4.54 -0.36
C ALA A 104 -1.12 -5.33 -1.68
N VAL A 105 -2.25 -5.85 -2.17
CA VAL A 105 -2.30 -6.57 -3.46
C VAL A 105 -1.89 -5.65 -4.61
N VAL A 106 -2.53 -4.49 -4.76
CA VAL A 106 -2.28 -3.62 -5.92
C VAL A 106 -0.90 -2.96 -5.82
N GLY A 107 -0.52 -2.49 -4.64
CA GLY A 107 0.79 -1.87 -4.40
C GLY A 107 1.94 -2.83 -4.67
N LEU A 108 1.85 -4.09 -4.21
CA LEU A 108 2.88 -5.11 -4.48
C LEU A 108 2.90 -5.53 -5.95
N LEU A 109 1.74 -5.64 -6.61
CA LEU A 109 1.67 -5.98 -8.02
C LEU A 109 2.29 -4.88 -8.90
N VAL A 110 1.98 -3.62 -8.64
CA VAL A 110 2.59 -2.49 -9.36
C VAL A 110 4.10 -2.43 -9.06
N TYR A 111 4.50 -2.64 -7.81
CA TYR A 111 5.92 -2.71 -7.46
C TYR A 111 6.64 -3.81 -8.24
N ALA A 112 6.07 -5.02 -8.30
CA ALA A 112 6.62 -6.16 -9.03
C ALA A 112 6.78 -5.85 -10.52
N LEU A 113 5.76 -5.27 -11.15
CA LEU A 113 5.77 -4.95 -12.59
C LEU A 113 6.76 -3.85 -12.93
N VAL A 114 6.81 -2.78 -12.14
CA VAL A 114 7.72 -1.66 -12.37
C VAL A 114 9.16 -2.06 -12.06
N ALA A 115 9.39 -2.84 -11.00
CA ALA A 115 10.71 -3.36 -10.71
C ALA A 115 11.17 -4.32 -11.82
N ALA A 116 10.33 -5.27 -12.26
CA ALA A 116 10.70 -6.26 -13.27
C ALA A 116 10.82 -5.72 -14.71
N ALA A 117 10.31 -4.51 -14.99
CA ALA A 117 10.40 -3.89 -16.31
C ALA A 117 11.79 -3.28 -16.63
N PHE A 118 12.73 -3.31 -15.67
CA PHE A 118 14.07 -2.72 -15.76
C PHE A 118 15.11 -3.60 -15.05
#